data_AF-A0A7T1I5Q1-F1
#
_entry.id   AF-A0A7T1I5Q1-F1
#
_cell.length_a   1.000
_cell.length_b   1.000
_cell.length_c   1.000
_cell.angle_alpha   90.00
_cell.angle_beta   90.00
_cell.angle_gamma   90.00
#
_symmetry.space_group_name_H-M   'P 1'
#
loop_
_entity.id
_entity.type
_entity.pdbx_description
1 polymer ?
#
loop_
_entity_poly.entity_id
_entity_poly.type
_entity_poly.pdbx_seq_one_letter_code
_entity_poly.pdbx_strand_id
1 'polypeptide(L)' 'MPDSSPDPQAPPASFVKLAMRNMVRKGRQSLVHFGLTALGLCGFLVLIAWLGRPTLPPTG' A
#
# COMPACT_ATOMS: atom_id res chain seq x y z
N MET A 1 18.29 28.10 -34.93
CA MET A 1 16.95 28.07 -34.31
C MET A 1 16.80 26.75 -33.55
N PRO A 2 16.53 26.78 -32.24
CA PRO A 2 15.80 25.70 -31.59
C PRO A 2 14.45 26.25 -31.12
N ASP A 3 13.38 25.72 -31.70
CA ASP A 3 12.00 25.95 -31.30
C ASP A 3 11.77 25.16 -29.99
N SER A 4 11.72 25.86 -28.86
CA SER A 4 11.26 25.30 -27.58
C SER A 4 9.79 25.64 -27.44
N SER A 5 8.96 24.90 -28.16
CA SER A 5 7.51 24.97 -28.04
C SER A 5 7.15 24.54 -26.61
N PRO A 6 6.49 25.38 -25.78
CA PRO A 6 6.03 24.93 -24.48
C PRO A 6 4.85 23.99 -24.70
N ASP A 7 5.05 22.72 -24.39
CA ASP A 7 4.02 21.69 -24.45
C ASP A 7 2.74 22.17 -23.73
N PRO A 8 1.60 22.34 -24.42
CA PRO A 8 0.39 22.92 -23.84
C PRO A 8 -0.29 22.08 -22.75
N GLN A 9 0.31 20.94 -22.35
CA GLN A 9 -0.31 19.95 -21.47
C GLN A 9 0.42 19.73 -20.15
N ALA A 10 1.39 20.57 -19.77
CA ALA A 10 1.92 20.54 -18.41
C ALA A 10 0.90 21.20 -17.46
N PRO A 11 0.18 20.44 -16.59
CA PRO A 11 -0.66 21.08 -15.58
C PRO A 11 0.30 21.93 -14.72
N PRO A 12 -0.06 23.18 -14.37
CA PRO A 12 0.83 24.04 -13.60
C PRO A 12 1.29 23.24 -12.39
N ALA A 13 2.59 23.23 -12.11
CA ALA A 13 3.24 22.26 -11.21
C ALA A 13 2.54 22.05 -9.86
N SER A 14 1.74 23.03 -9.44
CA SER A 14 0.79 22.97 -8.31
C SER A 14 -0.35 21.95 -8.45
N PHE A 15 -1.06 21.88 -9.60
CA PHE A 15 -2.16 20.92 -9.81
C PHE A 15 -1.68 19.47 -9.89
N VAL A 16 -0.51 19.22 -10.50
CA VAL A 16 0.12 17.88 -10.47
C VAL A 16 0.42 17.48 -9.03
N LYS A 17 0.98 18.39 -8.23
CA LYS A 17 1.36 18.11 -6.84
C LYS A 17 0.15 17.90 -5.93
N LEU A 18 -0.92 18.66 -6.13
CA LEU A 18 -2.21 18.46 -5.48
C LEU A 18 -2.84 17.13 -5.90
N ALA A 19 -2.86 16.82 -7.19
CA ALA A 19 -3.38 15.57 -7.73
C ALA A 19 -2.58 14.36 -7.22
N MET A 20 -1.25 14.45 -7.15
CA MET A 20 -0.38 13.40 -6.60
C MET A 20 -0.61 13.22 -5.09
N ARG A 21 -0.64 14.29 -4.30
CA ARG A 21 -0.95 14.19 -2.86
C ARG A 21 -2.35 13.63 -2.61
N ASN A 22 -3.32 13.99 -3.45
CA ASN A 22 -4.68 13.50 -3.32
C ASN A 22 -4.79 12.05 -3.81
N MET A 23 -4.09 11.65 -4.88
CA MET A 23 -3.98 10.25 -5.32
C MET A 23 -3.28 9.38 -4.27
N VAL A 24 -2.29 9.91 -3.55
CA VAL A 24 -1.67 9.21 -2.40
C VAL A 24 -2.67 9.04 -1.26
N ARG A 25 -3.42 10.10 -0.91
CA ARG A 25 -4.43 10.01 0.16
C ARG A 25 -5.62 9.12 -0.25
N LYS A 26 -5.98 9.10 -1.54
CA LYS A 26 -7.05 8.28 -2.12
C LYS A 26 -6.62 6.82 -2.34
N GLY A 27 -5.34 6.57 -2.60
CA GLY A 27 -4.73 5.24 -2.64
C GLY A 27 -4.70 4.54 -1.28
N ARG A 28 -4.86 5.27 -0.16
CA ARG A 28 -5.06 4.66 1.16
C ARG A 28 -6.33 3.82 1.22
N GLN A 29 -7.36 4.11 0.43
CA GLN A 29 -8.59 3.32 0.44
C GLN A 29 -8.35 1.90 -0.13
N SER A 30 -7.60 1.77 -1.23
CA SER A 30 -7.23 0.44 -1.74
C SER A 30 -6.20 -0.25 -0.84
N LEU A 31 -5.29 0.52 -0.23
CA LEU A 31 -4.32 0.00 0.74
C LEU A 31 -5.00 -0.51 2.01
N VAL A 32 -6.13 0.08 2.42
CA VAL A 32 -6.95 -0.42 3.53
C VAL A 32 -7.60 -1.74 3.14
N HIS A 33 -8.21 -1.87 1.95
CA HIS A 33 -8.78 -3.16 1.54
C HIS A 33 -7.71 -4.25 1.37
N PHE A 34 -6.59 -3.92 0.74
CA PHE A 34 -5.45 -4.84 0.59
C PHE A 34 -4.84 -5.20 1.95
N GLY A 35 -4.67 -4.21 2.82
CA GLY A 35 -4.17 -4.37 4.17
C GLY A 35 -5.12 -5.19 5.04
N LEU A 36 -6.44 -5.02 4.92
CA LEU A 36 -7.45 -5.79 5.67
C LEU A 36 -7.38 -7.28 5.30
N THR A 37 -7.25 -7.57 4.00
CA THR A 37 -7.05 -8.95 3.51
C THR A 37 -5.70 -9.50 3.93
N ALA A 38 -4.62 -8.71 3.83
CA ALA A 38 -3.29 -9.13 4.26
C ALA A 38 -3.23 -9.40 5.77
N LEU A 39 -3.81 -8.53 6.60
CA LEU A 39 -3.92 -8.73 8.05
C LEU A 39 -4.82 -9.93 8.39
N GLY A 40 -5.94 -10.09 7.70
CA GLY A 40 -6.83 -11.23 7.88
C GLY A 40 -6.13 -12.55 7.55
N LEU A 41 -5.41 -12.59 6.42
CA LEU A 41 -4.62 -13.74 6.01
C LEU A 41 -3.45 -14.00 6.98
N CYS A 42 -2.66 -12.98 7.32
CA CYS A 42 -1.57 -13.10 8.29
C CYS A 42 -2.09 -13.57 9.65
N GLY A 43 -3.17 -12.98 10.16
CA GLY A 43 -3.81 -13.38 11.41
C GLY A 43 -4.32 -14.82 11.36
N PHE A 44 -4.93 -15.23 10.25
CA PHE A 44 -5.39 -16.60 10.03
C PHE A 44 -4.21 -17.60 10.00
N LEU A 45 -3.14 -17.28 9.27
CA LEU A 45 -1.93 -18.10 9.21
C LEU A 45 -1.26 -18.19 10.59
N VAL A 46 -1.17 -17.09 11.33
CA VAL A 46 -0.63 -17.06 12.70
C VAL A 46 -1.52 -17.86 13.66
N LEU A 47 -2.84 -17.80 13.50
CA LEU A 47 -3.79 -18.56 14.30
C LEU A 47 -3.64 -20.05 14.05
N ILE A 48 -3.53 -20.49 12.79
CA ILE A 48 -3.28 -21.89 12.44
C ILE A 48 -1.90 -22.32 12.94
N ALA A 49 -0.87 -21.51 12.73
CA ALA A 49 0.47 -21.79 13.23
C ALA A 49 0.50 -21.84 14.77
N TRP A 50 -0.40 -21.13 15.46
CA TRP A 50 -0.58 -21.26 16.90
C TRP A 50 -1.36 -22.51 17.30
N LEU A 51 -2.46 -22.80 16.62
CA LEU A 51 -3.26 -23.97 16.95
C LEU A 51 -2.47 -25.26 16.69
N GLY A 52 -1.67 -25.25 15.63
CA GLY A 52 -0.78 -26.32 15.20
C GLY A 52 0.62 -26.25 15.80
N ARG A 53 0.92 -25.34 16.73
CA ARG A 53 2.11 -25.47 17.59
C ARG A 53 1.70 -26.25 18.85
N PRO A 54 1.75 -27.61 18.84
CA PRO A 54 1.75 -28.34 20.09
C PRO A 54 2.98 -27.83 20.82
N THR A 55 2.79 -27.36 22.04
CA THR A 55 3.87 -26.97 22.95
C THR A 55 4.89 -28.11 22.96
N LEU A 56 5.99 -27.97 22.21
CA LEU A 56 7.13 -28.86 22.34
C LEU A 56 7.54 -28.75 23.81
N PRO A 57 7.42 -29.82 24.61
CA PRO A 57 7.88 -29.76 25.98
C PRO A 57 9.39 -29.45 25.96
N PRO A 58 9.87 -28.44 26.70
CA PRO A 58 11.29 -28.23 26.86
C PRO A 58 11.77 -29.22 27.91
N THR A 59 12.16 -30.41 27.50
CA THR A 59 12.84 -31.36 28.38
C THR A 59 13.70 -32.25 27.49
N GLY A 60 15.02 -32.28 27.63
CA GLY A 60 15.77 -32.38 28.88
C GLY A 60 16.23 -33.82 28.99
#